data_AF-A0A3A1X3Q2-F1
#
_entry.id   AF-A0A3A1X3Q2-F1
#
_cell.length_a   1.000
_cell.length_b   1.000
_cell.length_c   1.000
_cell.angle_alpha   90.00
_cell.angle_beta   90.00
_cell.angle_gamma   90.00
#
_symmetry.space_group_name_H-M   'P 1'
#
loop_
_entity.id
_entity.type
_entity.pdbx_description
1 polymer ?
#
loop_
_entity_poly.entity_id
_entity_poly.type
_entity_poly.pdbx_seq_one_letter_code
_entity_poly.pdbx_strand_id
1 'polypeptide(L)'
;MDTLNNNIREIIAGNNLSEIETVDKKIADKQATLLTLLKAKKDYTKIADEIDELKGKKQQLLIEKAGQEDAKRRIREMEDFLKNERHDIGEYDEKLVRKYIKKIKVYEDKFSITFKSEISVNIERTS
;
A
#
# COMPACT_ATOMS: atom_id res chain seq x y z
N MET A 1 15.23 -3.50 6.25
CA MET A 1 13.95 -3.98 5.69
C MET A 1 12.76 -3.68 6.60
N ASP A 2 12.93 -3.74 7.92
CA ASP A 2 11.82 -3.63 8.89
C ASP A 2 11.10 -2.27 8.87
N THR A 3 11.83 -1.16 8.70
CA THR A 3 11.24 0.18 8.62
C THR A 3 10.32 0.33 7.40
N LEU A 4 10.70 -0.23 6.26
CA LEU A 4 9.92 -0.18 5.03
C LEU A 4 8.67 -1.07 5.15
N ASN A 5 8.81 -2.27 5.71
CA ASN A 5 7.69 -3.18 5.96
C ASN A 5 6.67 -2.61 6.97
N ASN A 6 7.13 -1.90 8.00
CA ASN A 6 6.25 -1.23 8.96
C ASN A 6 5.46 -0.09 8.30
N ASN A 7 6.11 0.75 7.49
CA ASN A 7 5.44 1.82 6.74
C ASN A 7 4.39 1.26 5.77
N ILE A 8 4.69 0.12 5.12
CA ILE A 8 3.75 -0.59 4.24
C ILE A 8 2.53 -1.09 5.03
N ARG A 9 2.73 -1.69 6.20
CA ARG A 9 1.63 -2.20 7.05
C ARG A 9 0.71 -1.09 7.55
N GLU A 10 1.27 0.05 7.93
CA GLU A 10 0.51 1.18 8.46
C GLU A 10 -0.44 1.77 7.40
N ILE A 11 0.04 1.92 6.16
CA ILE A 11 -0.78 2.38 5.02
C ILE A 11 -1.89 1.37 4.67
N ILE A 12 -1.62 0.07 4.80
CA ILE A 12 -2.63 -0.98 4.53
C ILE A 12 -3.70 -1.01 5.65
N ALA A 13 -3.32 -0.77 6.91
CA ALA A 13 -4.20 -0.85 8.07
C ALA A 13 -5.21 0.30 8.20
N GLY A 14 -4.99 1.44 7.52
CA GLY A 14 -5.98 2.52 7.40
C GLY A 14 -7.21 2.06 6.63
N ASN A 15 -8.18 1.46 7.32
CA ASN A 15 -9.42 0.95 6.74
C ASN A 15 -10.59 1.88 7.06
N ASN A 16 -11.05 2.64 6.07
CA ASN A 16 -12.25 3.48 6.16
C ASN A 16 -13.57 2.65 6.26
N LEU A 17 -13.49 1.33 6.46
CA LEU A 17 -14.65 0.43 6.50
C LEU A 17 -15.57 0.74 7.69
N SER A 18 -14.98 0.96 8.87
CA SER A 18 -15.74 1.27 10.09
C SER A 18 -16.47 2.60 10.02
N GLU A 19 -15.91 3.58 9.30
CA GLU A 19 -16.55 4.88 9.11
C GLU A 19 -17.73 4.80 8.14
N ILE A 20 -17.61 4.04 7.05
CA ILE A 20 -18.72 3.81 6.11
C ILE A 20 -19.87 3.08 6.79
N GLU A 21 -19.58 2.03 7.58
CA GLU A 21 -20.60 1.30 8.36
C GLU A 21 -21.30 2.21 9.38
N THR A 22 -20.55 3.11 10.03
CA THR A 22 -21.11 4.08 10.98
C THR A 22 -22.04 5.07 10.28
N VAL A 23 -21.67 5.54 9.08
CA VAL A 23 -22.50 6.43 8.27
C VAL A 23 -23.77 5.70 7.81
N ASP A 24 -23.67 4.44 7.40
CA ASP A 24 -24.82 3.63 6.98
C ASP A 24 -25.82 3.42 8.11
N LYS A 25 -25.35 3.13 9.32
CA LYS A 25 -26.22 3.02 10.49
C LYS A 25 -26.96 4.33 10.77
N LYS A 26 -26.26 5.48 10.70
CA LYS A 26 -26.86 6.80 10.89
C LYS A 26 -27.91 7.14 9.83
N ILE A 27 -27.66 6.76 8.56
CA ILE A 27 -28.64 6.93 7.48
C ILE A 27 -29.90 6.10 7.77
N ALA A 28 -29.74 4.84 8.16
CA ALA A 28 -30.87 3.95 8.48
C ALA A 28 -31.72 4.48 9.66
N ASP A 29 -31.07 4.94 10.74
CA ASP A 29 -31.75 5.51 11.90
C ASP A 29 -32.56 6.77 11.55
N LYS A 30 -31.98 7.66 10.73
CA LYS A 30 -32.67 8.88 10.27
C LYS A 30 -33.80 8.57 9.29
N GLN A 31 -33.66 7.57 8.43
CA GLN A 31 -34.75 7.10 7.57
C GLN A 31 -35.93 6.54 8.37
N ALA A 32 -35.68 5.79 9.45
CA ALA A 32 -36.73 5.32 10.35
C ALA A 32 -37.45 6.50 11.05
N THR A 33 -36.69 7.52 11.47
CA THR A 33 -37.24 8.73 12.08
C THR A 33 -38.08 9.53 11.06
N LEU A 34 -37.63 9.65 9.82
CA LEU A 34 -38.36 10.28 8.71
C LEU A 34 -39.71 9.62 8.47
N LEU A 35 -39.75 8.28 8.40
CA LEU A 35 -40.99 7.51 8.25
C LEU A 35 -41.99 7.79 9.40
N THR A 36 -41.46 7.98 10.61
CA THR A 36 -42.28 8.29 11.80
C THR A 36 -42.85 9.71 11.73
N LEU A 37 -42.06 10.69 11.29
CA LEU A 37 -42.52 12.08 11.10
C LEU A 37 -43.54 12.21 9.98
N LEU A 38 -43.36 11.48 8.87
CA LEU A 38 -44.32 11.42 7.77
C LEU A 38 -45.67 10.87 8.24
N LYS A 39 -45.66 9.77 9.00
CA LYS A 39 -46.88 9.22 9.62
C LYS A 39 -47.55 10.20 10.58
N ALA A 40 -46.75 11.01 11.29
CA ALA A 40 -47.24 12.03 12.20
C ALA A 40 -47.63 13.36 11.52
N LYS A 41 -47.52 13.47 10.18
CA LYS A 41 -47.70 14.71 9.39
C LYS A 41 -46.93 15.91 9.95
N LYS A 42 -45.77 15.65 10.56
CA LYS A 42 -44.88 16.69 11.09
C LYS A 42 -43.89 17.12 10.00
N ASP A 43 -43.38 18.35 10.14
CA ASP A 43 -42.30 18.83 9.30
C ASP A 43 -41.08 17.90 9.42
N TYR A 44 -40.56 17.48 8.26
CA TYR A 44 -39.48 16.53 8.12
C TYR A 44 -38.32 17.06 7.29
N THR A 45 -38.39 18.33 6.85
CA THR A 45 -37.44 18.95 5.92
C THR A 45 -36.01 18.85 6.46
N LYS A 46 -35.81 19.15 7.75
CA LYS A 46 -34.50 19.03 8.42
C LYS A 46 -33.91 17.61 8.39
N ILE A 47 -34.76 16.58 8.58
CA ILE A 47 -34.27 15.19 8.56
C ILE A 47 -33.94 14.76 7.13
N ALA A 48 -34.67 15.25 6.13
CA ALA A 48 -34.37 14.99 4.72
C ALA A 48 -33.01 15.60 4.33
N ASP A 49 -32.76 16.86 4.71
CA ASP A 49 -31.48 17.55 4.44
C ASP A 49 -30.30 16.81 5.10
N GLU A 50 -30.45 16.40 6.37
CA GLU A 50 -29.41 15.64 7.09
C GLU A 50 -29.13 14.26 6.44
N ILE A 51 -30.15 13.61 5.86
CA ILE A 51 -29.97 12.35 5.12
C ILE A 51 -29.16 12.60 3.84
N ASP A 52 -29.44 13.68 3.12
CA ASP A 52 -28.74 13.99 1.88
C ASP A 52 -27.29 14.41 2.13
N GLU A 53 -27.02 15.16 3.21
CA GLU A 53 -25.64 15.42 3.65
C GLU A 53 -24.88 14.13 3.99
N LEU A 54 -25.51 13.19 4.72
CA LEU A 54 -24.89 11.91 5.07
C LEU A 54 -24.62 11.04 3.83
N LYS A 55 -25.51 11.04 2.84
CA LYS A 55 -25.26 10.37 1.55
C LYS A 55 -24.08 10.98 0.81
N GLY A 56 -23.97 12.31 0.80
CA GLY A 56 -22.82 13.02 0.22
C GLY A 56 -21.51 12.60 0.90
N LYS A 57 -21.49 12.56 2.23
CA LYS A 57 -20.33 12.10 3.01
C LYS A 57 -19.99 10.63 2.72
N LYS A 58 -21.00 9.75 2.62
CA LYS A 58 -20.79 8.34 2.24
C LYS A 58 -20.12 8.21 0.88
N GLN A 59 -20.60 8.97 -0.11
CA GLN A 59 -20.05 8.92 -1.46
C GLN A 59 -18.59 9.38 -1.49
N GLN A 60 -18.25 10.43 -0.73
CA GLN A 60 -16.87 10.89 -0.61
C GLN A 60 -15.95 9.83 0.02
N LEU A 61 -16.38 9.17 1.09
CA LEU A 61 -15.63 8.07 1.73
C LEU A 61 -15.43 6.87 0.78
N LEU A 62 -16.41 6.56 -0.08
CA LEU A 62 -16.29 5.50 -1.08
C LEU A 62 -15.28 5.82 -2.17
N ILE A 63 -15.25 7.08 -2.64
CA ILE A 63 -14.25 7.55 -3.62
C ILE A 63 -12.85 7.46 -3.02
N GLU A 64 -12.69 7.91 -1.78
CA GLU A 64 -11.41 7.85 -1.07
C GLU A 64 -10.97 6.40 -0.85
N LYS A 65 -11.88 5.50 -0.46
CA LYS A 65 -11.61 4.07 -0.34
C LYS A 65 -11.16 3.47 -1.68
N ALA A 66 -11.85 3.77 -2.78
CA ALA A 66 -11.48 3.25 -4.10
C ALA A 66 -10.07 3.74 -4.52
N GLY A 67 -9.75 5.01 -4.27
CA GLY A 67 -8.40 5.55 -4.51
C GLY A 67 -7.32 4.88 -3.64
N GLN A 68 -7.66 4.53 -2.39
CA GLN A 68 -6.75 3.82 -1.49
C GLN A 68 -6.59 2.34 -1.85
N GLU A 69 -7.62 1.67 -2.35
CA GLU A 69 -7.53 0.25 -2.74
C GLU A 69 -6.53 0.00 -3.86
N ASP A 70 -6.45 0.89 -4.85
CA ASP A 70 -5.46 0.81 -5.91
C ASP A 70 -4.02 1.00 -5.39
N ALA A 71 -3.82 1.93 -4.47
CA ALA A 71 -2.53 2.10 -3.79
C ALA A 71 -2.18 0.85 -2.97
N LYS A 72 -3.13 0.28 -2.21
CA LYS A 72 -2.94 -0.95 -1.43
C LYS A 72 -2.64 -2.16 -2.33
N ARG A 73 -3.23 -2.23 -3.52
CA ARG A 73 -2.92 -3.29 -4.51
C ARG A 73 -1.47 -3.18 -4.98
N ARG A 74 -1.03 -2.00 -5.41
CA ARG A 74 0.36 -1.77 -5.86
C ARG A 74 1.38 -2.04 -4.76
N ILE A 75 1.05 -1.70 -3.51
CA ILE A 75 1.92 -1.96 -2.36
C ILE A 75 2.02 -3.47 -2.09
N ARG A 76 0.92 -4.23 -2.20
CA ARG A 76 0.96 -5.70 -2.11
C ARG A 76 1.79 -6.34 -3.22
N GLU A 77 1.66 -5.85 -4.45
CA GLU A 77 2.50 -6.28 -5.57
C GLU A 77 3.99 -6.01 -5.30
N MET A 78 4.33 -4.87 -4.70
CA MET A 78 5.70 -4.56 -4.28
C MET A 78 6.20 -5.47 -3.15
N GLU A 79 5.35 -5.79 -2.17
CA GLU A 79 5.69 -6.71 -1.07
C GLU A 79 5.93 -8.13 -1.62
N ASP A 80 5.09 -8.59 -2.54
CA ASP A 80 5.27 -9.88 -3.22
C ASP A 80 6.51 -9.90 -4.10
N PHE A 81 6.81 -8.81 -4.82
CA PHE A 81 8.05 -8.68 -5.58
C PHE A 81 9.28 -8.82 -4.69
N LEU A 82 9.33 -8.11 -3.56
CA LEU A 82 10.45 -8.16 -2.62
C LEU A 82 10.58 -9.52 -1.92
N LYS A 83 9.48 -10.22 -1.65
CA LYS A 83 9.50 -11.59 -1.10
C LYS A 83 9.96 -12.63 -2.13
N ASN A 84 9.61 -12.42 -3.40
CA ASN A 84 9.94 -13.33 -4.50
C ASN A 84 11.33 -13.08 -5.09
N GLU A 85 11.95 -11.92 -4.87
CA GLU A 85 13.40 -11.75 -5.01
C GLU A 85 14.11 -12.60 -3.94
N ARG A 86 14.23 -13.90 -4.22
CA ARG A 86 15.21 -14.77 -3.57
C ARG A 86 16.59 -14.14 -3.76
N HIS A 87 17.12 -13.59 -2.68
CA HIS A 87 18.46 -12.99 -2.63
C HIS A 87 19.58 -14.04 -2.48
N ASP A 88 19.24 -15.32 -2.45
CA ASP A 88 20.24 -16.38 -2.47
C ASP A 88 20.64 -16.65 -3.93
N ILE A 89 21.75 -16.04 -4.33
CA ILE A 89 22.54 -16.49 -5.48
C ILE A 89 23.11 -17.86 -5.08
N GLY A 90 22.30 -18.90 -5.20
CA GLY A 90 22.70 -20.27 -4.87
C GLY A 90 23.78 -20.82 -5.80
N GLU A 91 23.86 -20.27 -7.03
CA GLU A 91 24.83 -20.64 -8.06
C GLU A 91 25.20 -19.42 -8.93
N TYR A 92 26.37 -19.50 -9.58
CA TYR A 92 26.85 -18.48 -10.53
C TYR A 92 25.87 -18.30 -11.71
N ASP A 93 25.36 -17.08 -11.89
CA ASP A 93 24.56 -16.68 -13.05
C ASP A 93 25.36 -15.76 -13.98
N GLU A 94 25.77 -16.28 -15.14
CA GLU A 94 26.54 -15.54 -16.14
C GLU A 94 25.80 -14.30 -16.66
N LYS A 95 24.47 -14.39 -16.85
CA LYS A 95 23.66 -13.27 -17.35
C LYS A 95 23.65 -12.14 -16.33
N LEU A 96 23.54 -12.48 -15.04
CA LEU A 96 23.58 -11.51 -13.95
C LEU A 96 24.95 -10.83 -13.86
N VAL A 97 26.03 -11.61 -13.92
CA VAL A 97 27.41 -11.10 -13.92
C VAL A 97 27.64 -10.16 -15.10
N ARG A 98 27.25 -10.55 -16.32
CA ARG A 98 27.37 -9.71 -17.51
C ARG A 98 26.51 -8.45 -17.43
N LYS A 99 25.36 -8.50 -16.76
CA LYS A 99 24.47 -7.35 -16.57
C LYS A 99 25.12 -6.30 -15.67
N TYR A 100 25.66 -6.70 -14.52
CA TYR A 100 26.08 -5.78 -13.46
C TYR A 100 27.59 -5.50 -13.38
N ILE A 101 28.45 -6.44 -13.77
CA ILE A 101 29.91 -6.29 -13.65
C ILE A 101 30.46 -5.56 -14.87
N LYS A 102 31.31 -4.56 -14.62
CA LYS A 102 32.05 -3.80 -15.64
C LYS A 102 33.43 -4.39 -15.88
N LYS A 103 34.17 -4.67 -14.81
CA LYS A 103 35.48 -5.33 -14.86
C LYS A 103 35.84 -5.94 -13.52
N ILE A 104 36.70 -6.95 -13.54
CA ILE A 104 37.32 -7.55 -12.36
C ILE A 104 38.83 -7.42 -12.54
N LYS A 105 39.52 -6.89 -11.53
CA LYS A 105 40.99 -6.87 -11.44
C LYS A 105 41.43 -7.87 -10.38
N VAL A 106 42.33 -8.76 -10.76
CA VAL A 106 42.89 -9.78 -9.86
C VAL A 106 44.26 -9.31 -9.39
N TYR A 107 44.47 -9.31 -8.08
CA TYR A 107 45.73 -9.06 -7.41
C TYR A 107 46.15 -10.32 -6.64
N GLU A 108 47.38 -10.34 -6.11
CA GLU A 108 47.87 -11.48 -5.34
C GLU A 108 47.08 -11.72 -4.05
N ASP A 109 46.69 -10.63 -3.38
CA ASP A 109 46.05 -10.58 -2.06
C ASP A 109 44.53 -10.33 -2.12
N LYS A 110 44.00 -9.90 -3.27
CA LYS A 110 42.59 -9.48 -3.37
C LYS A 110 42.04 -9.50 -4.79
N PHE A 111 40.71 -9.38 -4.86
CA PHE A 111 39.97 -9.08 -6.07
C PHE A 111 39.35 -7.69 -5.96
N SER A 112 39.42 -6.90 -7.02
CA SER A 112 38.72 -5.62 -7.13
C SER A 112 37.67 -5.71 -8.22
N ILE A 113 36.40 -5.60 -7.83
CA ILE A 113 35.25 -5.74 -8.72
C ILE A 113 34.64 -4.37 -8.92
N THR A 114 34.59 -3.90 -10.17
CA THR A 114 33.91 -2.67 -10.55
C THR A 114 32.58 -3.01 -11.21
N PHE A 115 31.50 -2.47 -10.66
CA PHE A 115 30.14 -2.56 -11.22
C PHE A 115 29.95 -1.53 -12.33
N LYS A 116 28.98 -1.75 -13.22
CA LYS A 116 28.61 -0.77 -14.25
C LYS A 116 28.00 0.52 -13.67
N SER A 117 27.58 0.48 -12.41
CA SER A 117 27.21 1.67 -11.61
C SER A 117 28.42 2.47 -11.11
N GLU A 118 29.64 2.12 -11.51
CA GLU A 118 30.93 2.67 -11.05
C GLU A 118 31.28 2.39 -9.57
N ILE A 119 30.39 1.73 -8.82
CA ILE A 119 30.69 1.23 -7.48
C ILE A 119 31.81 0.18 -7.58
N SER A 120 32.78 0.24 -6.67
CA SER A 120 33.88 -0.71 -6.61
C SER A 120 33.95 -1.38 -5.24
N VAL A 121 34.12 -2.71 -5.24
CA VAL A 121 34.22 -3.54 -4.04
C VAL A 121 35.53 -4.32 -4.08
N ASN A 122 36.24 -4.37 -2.96
CA ASN A 122 37.44 -5.19 -2.80
C ASN A 122 37.13 -6.40 -1.92
N ILE A 123 37.56 -7.57 -2.37
CA ILE A 123 37.42 -8.84 -1.65
C ILE A 123 38.81 -9.36 -1.38
N GLU A 124 39.19 -9.48 -0.11
CA GLU A 124 40.47 -10.08 0.28
C GLU A 124 40.46 -11.58 -0.02
N ARG A 125 41.61 -12.10 -0.45
CA ARG A 125 41.79 -13.54 -0.60
C ARG A 125 41.90 -14.16 0.78
N THR A 126 40.86 -14.88 1.19
CA THR A 126 40.96 -15.83 2.30
C THR A 126 41.81 -17.01 1.81
N SER A 127 42.93 -17.26 2.48
CA SER A 127 43.81 -18.43 2.23
C SER A 127 43.21 -19.70 2.81
#